data_AF-A0A849T8D5-F1
#
_entry.id   AF-A0A849T8D5-F1
#
_cell.length_a   1.000
_cell.length_b   1.000
_cell.length_c   1.000
_cell.angle_alpha   90.00
_cell.angle_beta   90.00
_cell.angle_gamma   90.00
#
_symmetry.space_group_name_H-M   'P 1'
#
loop_
_entity.id
_entity.type
_entity.pdbx_description
1 polymer ?
#
loop_
_entity_poly.entity_id
_entity_poly.type
_entity_poly.pdbx_seq_one_letter_code
_entity_poly.pdbx_strand_id
1 'polypeptide(L)' 'MKKEYNSEEQLSAQEFFNKKIWRVGDVAKFLGCTIGHVYNLASDEKIPKRKKNGFLFFVPEEILNWILEGDGK' A
#
# COMPACT_ATOMS: atom_id res chain seq x y z
N MET A 1 3.27 -18.66 24.18
CA MET A 1 4.04 -18.77 22.91
C MET A 1 4.27 -17.38 22.36
N LYS A 2 5.50 -16.87 22.44
CA LYS A 2 5.88 -15.62 21.78
C LYS A 2 6.02 -15.88 20.29
N LYS A 3 5.36 -15.08 19.44
CA LYS A 3 5.78 -14.91 18.05
C LYS A 3 6.46 -13.55 17.98
N GLU A 4 7.76 -13.58 18.24
CA GLU A 4 8.67 -12.49 17.87
C GLU A 4 8.70 -12.44 16.34
N TYR A 5 8.00 -11.46 15.76
CA TYR A 5 8.19 -11.08 14.36
C TYR A 5 9.26 -9.99 14.33
N ASN A 6 10.51 -10.42 14.45
CA ASN A 6 11.67 -9.56 14.24
C ASN A 6 12.09 -9.65 12.77
N SER A 7 11.74 -8.66 11.96
CA SER A 7 12.53 -8.24 10.79
C SER A 7 12.12 -6.80 10.42
N GLU A 8 12.65 -5.84 11.15
CA GLU A 8 12.68 -4.45 10.72
C GLU A 8 13.65 -4.35 9.53
N GLU A 9 13.22 -4.79 8.35
CA GLU A 9 13.89 -4.42 7.12
C GLU A 9 13.65 -2.93 6.91
N GLN A 10 14.67 -2.14 7.29
CA GLN A 10 14.84 -0.76 6.84
C GLN A 10 15.09 -0.76 5.33
N LEU A 11 14.03 -1.01 4.57
CA LEU A 11 14.01 -0.74 3.13
C LEU A 11 14.18 0.76 2.97
N SER A 12 15.24 1.17 2.27
CA SER A 12 15.40 2.57 1.89
C SER A 12 14.16 3.01 1.10
N ALA A 13 13.76 4.28 1.23
CA ALA A 13 12.63 4.82 0.46
C ALA A 13 12.79 4.56 -1.06
N GLN A 14 14.04 4.47 -1.53
CA GLN A 14 14.39 4.19 -2.92
C GLN A 14 14.07 2.74 -3.34
N GLU A 15 14.38 1.76 -2.49
CA GLU A 15 14.02 0.34 -2.70
C GLU A 15 12.50 0.12 -2.67
N PHE A 16 11.82 0.92 -1.86
CA PHE A 16 10.36 0.89 -1.72
C PHE A 16 9.65 1.30 -3.03
N PHE A 17 10.15 2.32 -3.73
CA PHE A 17 9.66 2.68 -5.07
C PHE A 17 10.06 1.69 -6.17
N ASN A 18 11.19 0.98 -6.02
CA ASN A 18 11.65 0.01 -7.02
C ASN A 18 10.81 -1.30 -7.01
N LYS A 19 10.06 -1.56 -5.92
CA LYS A 19 9.06 -2.64 -5.89
C LYS A 19 7.91 -2.28 -6.83
N LYS A 20 7.90 -2.90 -8.01
CA LYS A 20 6.83 -2.76 -9.03
C LYS A 20 5.42 -3.14 -8.53
N ILE A 21 5.33 -3.83 -7.38
CA ILE A 21 4.07 -4.26 -6.78
C ILE A 21 4.15 -4.09 -5.25
N TRP A 22 3.20 -3.35 -4.69
CA TRP A 22 3.01 -3.12 -3.27
C TRP A 22 1.92 -4.00 -2.67
N ARG A 23 2.06 -4.29 -1.38
CA ARG A 23 1.01 -4.88 -0.52
C ARG A 23 0.38 -3.79 0.34
N VAL A 24 -0.68 -4.14 1.06
CA VAL A 24 -1.44 -3.20 1.90
C VAL A 24 -0.53 -2.47 2.92
N GLY A 25 0.46 -3.17 3.49
CA GLY A 25 1.41 -2.57 4.42
C GLY A 25 2.35 -1.55 3.78
N ASP A 26 2.74 -1.78 2.53
CA ASP A 26 3.52 -0.81 1.76
C ASP A 26 2.68 0.45 1.52
N VAL A 27 1.47 0.31 0.98
CA VAL A 27 0.56 1.44 0.75
C VAL A 27 0.30 2.23 2.04
N ALA A 28 0.09 1.55 3.17
CA ALA A 28 -0.13 2.20 4.45
C ALA A 28 1.08 3.05 4.88
N LYS A 29 2.30 2.51 4.72
CA LYS A 29 3.54 3.27 4.98
C LYS A 29 3.68 4.47 4.06
N PHE A 30 3.35 4.30 2.78
CA PHE A 30 3.43 5.37 1.78
C PHE A 30 2.45 6.51 2.06
N LEU A 31 1.20 6.19 2.40
CA LEU A 31 0.16 7.15 2.72
C LEU A 31 0.26 7.73 4.14
N GLY A 32 1.15 7.20 4.98
CA GLY A 32 1.24 7.58 6.40
C GLY A 32 -0.03 7.23 7.19
N CYS A 33 -0.76 6.17 6.82
CA CYS A 33 -2.02 5.79 7.43
C CYS A 33 -1.99 4.34 7.97
N THR A 34 -3.08 3.90 8.60
CA THR A 34 -3.16 2.53 9.13
C THR A 34 -3.52 1.51 8.04
N ILE A 35 -3.06 0.27 8.20
CA ILE A 35 -3.42 -0.84 7.29
C ILE A 35 -4.95 -1.02 7.17
N GLY A 36 -5.67 -0.85 8.30
CA GLY A 36 -7.13 -0.90 8.31
C GLY A 36 -7.77 0.19 7.45
N HIS A 37 -7.20 1.39 7.43
CA HIS A 37 -7.67 2.47 6.56
C HIS A 37 -7.51 2.10 5.08
N VAL A 38 -6.39 1.51 4.70
CA VAL A 38 -6.18 1.01 3.32
C VAL A 38 -7.18 -0.10 2.97
N TYR A 39 -7.51 -1.01 3.90
CA TYR A 39 -8.56 -2.01 3.67
C TYR A 39 -9.94 -1.39 3.50
N ASN A 40 -10.28 -0.35 4.27
CA ASN A 40 -11.55 0.37 4.11
C ASN A 40 -11.62 1.01 2.72
N LEU A 41 -10.59 1.77 2.32
CA LEU A 41 -10.50 2.36 0.98
C LEU A 41 -10.59 1.30 -0.12
N ALA A 42 -9.89 0.18 0.06
CA ALA A 42 -9.95 -0.93 -0.89
C ALA A 42 -11.34 -1.55 -0.92
N SER A 43 -12.02 -1.74 0.20
CA SER A 43 -13.36 -2.32 0.26
C SER A 43 -14.40 -1.41 -0.40
N ASP A 44 -14.29 -0.09 -0.21
CA ASP A 44 -15.13 0.94 -0.83
C ASP A 44 -14.76 1.26 -2.29
N GLU A 45 -13.75 0.58 -2.86
CA GLU A 45 -13.24 0.81 -4.22
C GLU A 45 -12.73 2.24 -4.47
N LYS A 46 -12.34 2.94 -3.40
CA LYS A 46 -11.85 4.32 -3.42
C LYS A 46 -10.36 4.46 -3.72
N ILE A 47 -9.62 3.34 -3.75
CA ILE A 47 -8.19 3.29 -4.03
C ILE A 47 -7.92 2.28 -5.15
N PRO A 48 -7.05 2.59 -6.13
CA PRO A 48 -6.72 1.64 -7.19
C PRO A 48 -6.06 0.39 -6.60
N LYS A 49 -6.67 -0.76 -6.85
CA LYS A 49 -6.25 -2.06 -6.31
C LYS A 49 -6.37 -3.12 -7.39
N ARG A 50 -5.55 -4.16 -7.29
CA ARG A 50 -5.69 -5.39 -8.08
C ARG A 50 -5.85 -6.57 -7.14
N LYS A 51 -6.80 -7.45 -7.45
CA LYS A 51 -7.03 -8.68 -6.68
C LYS A 51 -6.58 -9.88 -7.50
N LYS A 52 -5.65 -10.66 -6.95
CA LYS A 52 -5.21 -11.93 -7.56
C LYS A 52 -5.09 -13.00 -6.49
N ASN A 53 -5.78 -14.12 -6.70
CA ASN A 53 -5.79 -15.27 -5.78
C ASN A 53 -6.10 -14.91 -4.31
N GLY A 54 -7.06 -14.00 -4.08
CA GLY A 54 -7.45 -13.55 -2.74
C GLY A 54 -6.57 -12.45 -2.12
N PHE A 55 -5.44 -12.11 -2.75
CA PHE A 55 -4.54 -11.06 -2.26
C PHE A 55 -4.75 -9.73 -2.99
N LEU A 56 -4.59 -8.64 -2.24
CA LEU A 56 -4.55 -7.27 -2.77
C LEU A 56 -3.12 -6.87 -3.12
N PHE A 57 -3.01 -6.28 -4.31
CA PHE A 57 -1.79 -5.74 -4.89
C PHE A 57 -2.05 -4.31 -5.37
N PHE A 58 -1.03 -3.48 -5.28
CA PHE A 58 -1.11 -2.07 -5.62
C PHE A 58 0.08 -1.70 -6.49
N VAL A 59 -0.13 -0.88 -7.51
CA VAL A 59 0.97 -0.36 -8.32
C VAL A 59 1.35 1.02 -7.78
N PRO A 60 2.63 1.27 -7.46
CA PRO A 60 3.06 2.56 -6.91
C PRO A 60 2.61 3.75 -7.75
N GLU A 61 2.74 3.67 -9.08
CA GLU A 61 2.37 4.73 -10.02
C GLU A 61 0.86 5.01 -10.01
N GLU A 62 0.01 3.98 -9.94
CA GLU A 62 -1.45 4.16 -9.86
C GLU A 62 -1.85 4.82 -8.53
N ILE A 63 -1.19 4.44 -7.43
CA ILE A 63 -1.43 5.03 -6.12
C ILE A 63 -0.98 6.48 -6.09
N LEU A 64 0.20 6.79 -6.65
CA LEU A 64 0.71 8.14 -6.76
C LEU A 64 -0.22 9.02 -7.60
N ASN A 65 -0.62 8.55 -8.78
CA ASN A 65 -1.57 9.27 -9.64
C ASN A 65 -2.89 9.51 -8.93
N TRP A 66 -3.44 8.50 -8.27
CA TRP A 66 -4.68 8.63 -7.50
C TRP A 66 -4.59 9.70 -6.40
N ILE A 67 -3.47 9.80 -5.69
CA ILE A 67 -3.25 10.86 -4.70
C ILE A 67 -3.20 12.23 -5.38
N LEU A 68 -2.45 12.36 -6.47
CA LEU A 68 -2.29 13.61 -7.20
C LEU A 68 -3.61 14.08 -7.86
N GLU A 69 -4.45 13.14 -8.30
CA GLU A 69 -5.79 13.40 -8.81
C GLU A 69 -6.78 13.78 -7.69
N GLY A 70 -6.49 13.37 -6.44
CA GLY A 70 -7.32 13.59 -5.25
C GLY A 70 -7.43 15.03 -4.75
N ASP A 71 -6.66 15.96 -5.32
CA ASP A 71 -6.70 17.40 -5.02
C ASP A 71 -7.50 18.22 -6.07
N GLY A 72 -8.15 17.55 -7.04
CA GLY A 72 -8.64 18.18 -8.27
C GLY A 72 -10.14 18.10 -8.59
N LYS A 73 -11.03 17.93 -7.62
CA LYS A 73 -12.50 18.06 -7.85
C LYS A 73 -13.23 18.75 -6.71
#